data_AF-A0A510G6V1-F1
#
_entry.id   AF-A0A510G6V1-F1
#
_cell.length_a   1.000
_cell.length_b   1.000
_cell.length_c   1.000
_cell.angle_alpha   90.00
_cell.angle_beta   90.00
_cell.angle_gamma   90.00
#
_symmetry.space_group_name_H-M   'P 1'
#
loop_
_entity.id
_entity.type
_entity.pdbx_description
1 polymer ?
#
loop_
_entity_poly.entity_id
_entity_poly.type
_entity_poly.pdbx_seq_one_letter_code
_entity_poly.pdbx_strand_id
1 'polypeptide(L)'
;MGFYLTYIYCGDILKNNFNYTPEQVIHQNLLVSVIELFDAFLLIYLSTKIYPLKILKIKLSVFAIFIIACPYLFYNATNPTYIFLIQLFIMLFGCFINPAFSIFLNIFRYLNVLCI
;
A
#
# COMPACT_ATOMS: atom_id res chain seq x y z
N MET A 1 -9.68 1.35 2.01
CA MET A 1 -9.14 1.11 3.37
C MET A 1 -7.70 1.57 3.51
N GLY A 2 -6.75 1.12 2.66
CA GLY A 2 -5.34 1.55 2.73
C GLY A 2 -5.12 3.07 2.64
N PHE A 3 -5.80 3.75 1.72
CA PHE A 3 -5.74 5.22 1.60
C PHE A 3 -6.10 5.95 2.90
N TYR A 4 -7.20 5.54 3.55
CA TYR A 4 -7.65 6.14 4.80
C TYR A 4 -6.62 5.95 5.91
N LEU A 5 -6.09 4.72 6.06
CA LEU A 5 -5.16 4.40 7.13
C LEU A 5 -3.83 5.14 6.94
N THR A 6 -3.29 5.17 5.71
CA THR A 6 -2.00 5.78 5.43
C THR A 6 -2.04 7.31 5.40
N TYR A 7 -3.05 7.92 4.76
CA TYR A 7 -3.02 9.37 4.54
C TYR A 7 -3.85 10.15 5.57
N ILE A 8 -4.98 9.60 6.02
CA ILE A 8 -5.88 10.29 6.96
C ILE A 8 -5.49 9.95 8.40
N TYR A 9 -5.52 8.67 8.78
CA TYR A 9 -5.27 8.26 10.16
C TYR A 9 -3.83 8.56 10.62
N CYS A 10 -2.82 8.23 9.80
CA CYS A 10 -1.43 8.62 10.13
C CYS A 10 -1.24 10.14 10.10
N GLY A 11 -1.97 10.86 9.24
CA GLY A 11 -1.98 12.32 9.22
C GLY A 11 -2.52 12.92 10.52
N ASP A 12 -3.56 12.33 11.10
CA ASP A 12 -4.08 12.72 12.41
C ASP A 12 -3.09 12.42 13.54
N ILE A 13 -2.39 11.28 13.51
CA ILE A 13 -1.33 10.98 14.47
C ILE A 13 -0.19 12.01 14.39
N LEU A 14 0.24 12.38 13.17
CA LEU A 14 1.28 13.39 12.96
C LEU A 14 0.88 14.76 13.53
N LYS A 15 -0.38 15.18 13.30
CA LYS A 15 -0.89 16.43 13.84
C LYS A 15 -1.03 16.38 15.37
N ASN A 16 -1.64 15.33 15.92
CA ASN A 16 -2.03 15.28 17.32
C ASN A 16 -0.88 14.89 18.27
N ASN A 17 0.01 13.99 17.85
CA ASN A 17 1.08 13.49 18.71
C ASN A 17 2.43 14.17 18.44
N PHE A 18 2.65 14.65 17.21
CA PHE A 18 3.91 15.25 16.79
C PHE A 18 3.81 16.75 16.45
N ASN A 19 2.63 17.36 16.62
CA ASN A 19 2.36 18.78 16.34
C ASN A 19 2.76 19.21 14.91
N TYR A 20 2.67 18.30 13.95
CA TYR A 20 2.91 18.65 12.55
C TYR A 20 1.86 19.63 12.05
N THR A 21 2.28 20.62 11.28
CA THR A 21 1.34 21.49 10.57
C THR A 21 0.69 20.73 9.41
N PRO A 22 -0.51 21.15 8.95
CA PRO A 22 -1.13 20.54 7.78
C PRO A 22 -0.23 20.50 6.55
N GLU A 23 0.60 21.53 6.34
CA GLU A 23 1.54 21.61 5.22
C GLU A 23 2.62 20.52 5.31
N GLN A 24 3.14 20.26 6.51
CA GLN A 24 4.14 19.22 6.74
C GLN A 24 3.57 17.82 6.50
N VAL A 25 2.33 17.57 6.93
CA VAL A 25 1.63 16.30 6.66
C VAL A 25 1.42 16.11 5.16
N ILE A 26 1.02 17.15 4.44
CA ILE A 26 0.84 17.09 2.98
C ILE A 26 2.18 16.79 2.29
N HIS A 27 3.28 17.45 2.69
CA HIS A 27 4.59 17.20 2.12
C HIS A 27 5.06 15.75 2.34
N GLN A 28 4.87 15.21 3.55
CA GLN A 28 5.19 13.82 3.85
C GLN A 28 4.32 12.85 3.03
N ASN A 29 3.02 13.10 2.95
CA ASN A 29 2.10 12.28 2.15
C ASN A 29 2.46 12.30 0.66
N LEU A 30 2.90 13.45 0.12
CA LEU A 30 3.39 13.57 -1.25
C LEU A 30 4.59 12.64 -1.50
N LEU A 31 5.56 12.60 -0.58
CA LEU A 31 6.71 11.70 -0.68
C LEU A 31 6.29 10.23 -0.66
N VAL A 32 5.32 9.88 0.20
CA VAL A 32 4.74 8.51 0.23
C VAL A 32 4.14 8.15 -1.13
N SER A 33 3.35 9.04 -1.74
CA SER A 33 2.73 8.79 -3.06
C SER A 33 3.76 8.65 -4.19
N VAL A 34 4.88 9.38 -4.15
CA VAL A 34 5.97 9.20 -5.12
C VAL A 34 6.56 7.79 -5.02
N ILE A 35 6.78 7.29 -3.80
CA ILE A 35 7.30 5.94 -3.58
C ILE A 35 6.28 4.87 -3.99
N GLU A 36 5.00 5.09 -3.71
CA GLU A 36 3.91 4.22 -4.17
C GLU A 36 3.91 4.08 -5.71
N LEU A 37 4.15 5.17 -6.42
CA LEU A 37 4.24 5.18 -7.88
C LEU A 37 5.45 4.37 -8.39
N PHE A 38 6.60 4.45 -7.71
CA PHE A 38 7.75 3.57 -8.01
C PHE A 38 7.44 2.08 -7.74
N ASP A 39 6.74 1.76 -6.65
CA ASP A 39 6.31 0.37 -6.38
C ASP A 39 5.35 -0.13 -7.46
N ALA A 40 4.43 0.71 -7.92
CA ALA A 40 3.53 0.36 -9.01
C ALA A 40 4.31 0.01 -10.30
N PHE A 41 5.33 0.79 -10.68
CA PHE A 41 6.19 0.47 -11.81
C PHE A 41 6.96 -0.84 -11.60
N LEU A 42 7.51 -1.05 -10.40
CA LEU A 42 8.21 -2.29 -10.05
C LEU A 42 7.28 -3.51 -10.15
N LEU A 43 6.05 -3.39 -9.65
CA LEU A 43 5.05 -4.45 -9.73
C LEU A 43 4.63 -4.76 -11.17
N ILE A 44 4.43 -3.73 -12.00
CA ILE A 44 4.13 -3.91 -13.43
C ILE A 44 5.28 -4.67 -14.09
N TYR A 45 6.52 -4.24 -13.86
CA TYR A 45 7.71 -4.92 -14.38
C TYR A 45 7.80 -6.37 -13.89
N LEU A 46 7.65 -6.61 -12.58
CA LEU A 46 7.69 -7.95 -12.01
C LEU A 46 6.57 -8.84 -12.52
N SER A 47 5.38 -8.28 -12.75
CA SER A 47 4.23 -9.01 -13.30
C SER A 47 4.46 -9.50 -14.73
N THR A 48 5.42 -8.93 -15.48
CA THR A 48 5.81 -9.46 -16.79
C THR A 48 6.66 -10.73 -16.69
N LYS A 49 7.37 -10.92 -15.56
CA LYS A 49 8.28 -12.06 -15.33
C LYS A 49 7.69 -13.13 -14.41
N ILE A 50 6.90 -12.71 -13.41
CA ILE A 50 6.35 -13.54 -12.35
C ILE A 50 4.83 -13.44 -12.39
N TYR A 51 4.15 -14.57 -12.27
CA TYR A 51 2.70 -14.60 -12.29
C TYR A 51 2.11 -13.71 -11.17
N PRO A 52 1.25 -12.72 -11.50
CA PRO A 52 0.79 -11.70 -10.56
C PRO A 52 0.11 -12.26 -9.30
N LEU A 53 -0.55 -13.42 -9.38
CA LEU A 53 -1.14 -14.07 -8.20
C LEU A 53 -0.09 -14.59 -7.20
N LYS A 54 1.11 -14.97 -7.64
CA LYS A 54 2.20 -15.34 -6.72
C LYS A 54 2.71 -14.11 -5.97
N ILE A 55 2.89 -12.99 -6.67
CA ILE A 55 3.30 -11.71 -6.07
C ILE A 55 2.27 -11.27 -5.02
N LEU A 56 0.98 -11.33 -5.38
CA LEU A 56 -0.11 -10.94 -4.47
C LEU A 56 -0.16 -11.81 -3.20
N LYS A 57 0.04 -13.14 -3.31
CA LYS A 57 0.11 -14.03 -2.15
C LYS A 57 1.24 -13.66 -1.19
N ILE A 58 2.42 -13.33 -1.72
CA ILE A 58 3.57 -12.92 -0.90
C ILE A 58 3.27 -11.59 -0.20
N LYS A 59 2.79 -10.57 -0.94
CA LYS A 59 2.43 -9.26 -0.37
C LYS A 59 1.40 -9.40 0.74
N LEU A 60 0.34 -10.20 0.51
CA LEU A 60 -0.69 -10.48 1.51
C LEU A 60 -0.14 -11.17 2.76
N SER A 61 0.73 -12.17 2.60
CA SER A 61 1.31 -12.87 3.75
C SER A 61 2.17 -11.96 4.61
N VAL A 62 2.97 -11.09 3.98
CA VAL A 62 3.80 -10.10 4.69
C VAL A 62 2.91 -9.05 5.39
N PHE A 63 1.88 -8.56 4.69
CA PHE A 63 0.96 -7.57 5.23
C PHE A 63 0.13 -8.10 6.42
N ALA A 64 -0.25 -9.38 6.39
CA ALA A 64 -0.99 -10.00 7.49
C ALA A 64 -0.18 -10.03 8.80
N ILE A 65 1.11 -10.38 8.71
CA ILE A 65 2.02 -10.35 9.88
C ILE A 65 2.14 -8.92 10.41
N PHE A 66 2.27 -7.95 9.50
CA PHE A 66 2.39 -6.55 9.85
C PHE A 66 1.16 -5.98 10.54
N ILE A 67 -0.06 -6.35 10.12
CA ILE A 67 -1.31 -5.91 10.77
C ILE A 67 -1.33 -6.26 12.26
N ILE A 68 -0.81 -7.43 12.64
CA ILE A 68 -0.76 -7.87 14.05
C ILE A 68 0.26 -7.03 14.84
N ALA A 69 1.41 -6.70 14.23
CA ALA A 69 2.44 -5.85 14.84
C ALA A 69 2.08 -4.36 14.85
N CYS A 70 1.17 -3.93 13.99
CA CYS A 70 0.77 -2.55 13.76
C CYS A 70 0.40 -1.76 15.03
N PRO A 71 -0.49 -2.23 15.92
CA PRO A 71 -0.84 -1.47 17.14
C PRO A 71 0.36 -1.25 18.06
N TYR A 72 1.27 -2.23 18.15
CA TYR A 72 2.50 -2.09 18.93
C TYR A 72 3.47 -1.07 18.32
N LEU A 73 3.60 -1.07 16.99
CA LEU A 73 4.44 -0.12 16.26
C LEU A 73 3.95 1.32 16.41
N PHE A 74 2.64 1.56 16.36
CA PHE A 74 2.07 2.89 16.56
C PHE A 74 2.20 3.37 18.01
N TYR A 75 2.06 2.48 18.99
CA TYR A 75 2.23 2.84 20.40
C TYR A 75 3.66 3.28 20.76
N ASN A 76 4.65 2.63 20.16
CA ASN A 76 6.07 2.94 20.40
C ASN A 76 6.65 4.01 19.46
N ALA A 77 5.83 4.65 18.61
CA ALA A 77 6.31 5.66 17.70
C ALA A 77 6.68 6.95 18.47
N THR A 78 7.97 7.17 18.68
CA THR A 78 8.50 8.36 19.39
C THR A 78 8.94 9.47 18.44
N ASN A 79 9.11 9.17 17.15
CA ASN A 79 9.52 10.13 16.12
C ASN A 79 8.58 10.05 14.90
N PRO A 80 8.36 11.17 14.19
CA PRO A 80 7.51 11.21 12.99
C PRO A 80 8.07 10.35 11.84
N THR A 81 9.38 10.11 11.82
CA THR A 81 10.05 9.21 10.87
C THR A 81 9.58 7.76 11.01
N TYR A 82 9.21 7.30 12.22
CA TYR A 82 8.61 5.97 12.39
C TYR A 82 7.24 5.88 11.73
N ILE A 83 6.43 6.93 11.83
CA ILE A 83 5.12 6.99 11.15
C ILE A 83 5.33 6.98 9.63
N PHE A 84 6.32 7.71 9.13
CA PHE A 84 6.67 7.66 7.71
C PHE A 84 7.06 6.25 7.24
N LEU A 85 7.90 5.55 7.99
CA LEU A 85 8.28 4.16 7.66
C LEU A 85 7.08 3.21 7.68
N ILE A 86 6.17 3.38 8.63
CA ILE A 86 4.91 2.61 8.70
C ILE A 86 4.05 2.92 7.46
N GLN A 87 3.89 4.18 7.09
CA GLN A 87 3.15 4.60 5.89
C GLN A 87 3.73 3.95 4.63
N LEU A 88 5.06 3.96 4.48
CA LEU A 88 5.74 3.30 3.36
C LEU A 88 5.49 1.79 3.34
N PHE A 89 5.59 1.13 4.50
CA PHE A 89 5.35 -0.31 4.57
C PHE A 89 3.92 -0.67 4.14
N ILE A 90 2.93 0.10 4.61
CA ILE A 90 1.53 -0.10 4.25
C ILE A 90 1.31 0.13 2.75
N MET A 91 1.99 1.09 2.13
CA MET A 91 1.86 1.32 0.69
C MET A 91 2.55 0.25 -0.14
N LEU A 92 3.77 -0.13 0.23
CA LEU A 92 4.55 -1.14 -0.49
C LEU A 92 3.95 -2.54 -0.39
N PHE A 93 3.43 -2.93 0.77
CA PHE A 93 2.91 -4.28 0.99
C PHE A 93 1.39 -4.35 1.08
N GLY A 94 0.72 -3.20 1.05
CA GLY A 94 -0.73 -3.10 1.11
C GLY A 94 -1.40 -3.90 -0.01
N CYS A 95 -2.51 -4.55 0.36
CA CYS A 95 -3.36 -5.22 -0.61
C CYS A 95 -4.18 -4.17 -1.37
N PHE A 96 -3.69 -3.77 -2.54
CA PHE A 96 -4.44 -2.99 -3.51
C PHE A 96 -4.93 -3.90 -4.63
N ILE A 97 -6.16 -3.67 -5.10
CA ILE A 97 -6.93 -4.54 -6.02
C ILE A 97 -6.27 -4.67 -7.41
N ASN A 98 -5.20 -3.91 -7.65
CA ASN A 98 -4.65 -3.56 -8.96
C ASN A 98 -4.06 -4.72 -9.80
N PRO A 99 -3.50 -5.83 -9.26
CA PRO A 99 -3.03 -6.91 -10.13
C PRO A 99 -4.11 -7.96 -10.44
N ALA A 100 -5.15 -8.09 -9.61
CA ALA A 100 -6.20 -9.11 -9.80
C ALA A 100 -7.20 -8.74 -10.90
N PHE A 101 -7.44 -7.45 -11.09
CA PHE A 101 -8.37 -6.95 -12.11
C PHE A 101 -7.91 -7.29 -13.54
N SER A 102 -6.62 -7.18 -13.83
CA SER A 102 -6.07 -7.51 -15.15
C SER A 102 -6.23 -9.00 -15.50
N ILE A 103 -6.18 -9.89 -14.50
CA ILE A 103 -6.43 -11.33 -14.69
C ILE A 103 -7.93 -11.59 -14.87
N PHE A 104 -8.78 -10.92 -14.08
CA PHE A 104 -10.23 -11.01 -14.19
C PHE A 104 -10.72 -10.58 -15.59
N LEU A 105 -10.16 -9.50 -16.14
CA LEU A 105 -10.46 -9.04 -17.50
C LEU A 105 -10.04 -10.05 -18.58
N ASN A 106 -8.89 -10.73 -18.40
CA ASN A 106 -8.45 -11.74 -19.36
C ASN A 106 -9.34 -13.00 -19.33
N ILE A 107 -9.78 -13.43 -18.15
CA ILE A 107 -10.74 -14.55 -18.01
C ILE A 107 -12.09 -14.17 -18.63
N PHE A 108 -12.59 -12.96 -18.35
CA PHE A 108 -13.83 -12.46 -18.93
C PHE A 108 -13.75 -12.38 -20.47
N ARG A 109 -12.62 -11.94 -21.01
CA ARG A 109 -12.38 -11.90 -22.47
C ARG A 109 -12.39 -13.30 -23.10
N TYR A 110 -11.81 -14.31 -22.45
CA TYR A 110 -11.85 -15.68 -22.95
C TYR A 110 -13.26 -16.29 -22.91
N LEU A 111 -14.05 -15.98 -21.87
CA LEU A 111 -15.42 -16.48 -21.74
C LEU A 111 -16.35 -15.91 -22.83
N ASN A 112 -16.17 -14.64 -23.20
CA ASN A 112 -16.98 -13.98 -24.24
C ASN A 112 -16.66 -14.47 -25.67
N VAL A 113 -15.45 -14.98 -25.91
CA VAL A 113 -15.04 -15.53 -27.21
C VAL A 113 -15.50 -16.98 -27.41
N LEU A 114 -15.78 -17.73 -26.33
CA LEU A 114 -16.30 -19.11 -26.39
C LEU A 114 -17.83 -19.19 -26.47
N CYS A 115 -18.54 -18.08 -26.23
CA CYS A 115 -20.00 -17.98 -26.29
C CYS A 115 -20.54 -17.36 -27.60
N ILE A 116 -19.68 -17.20 -28.62
CA ILE A 116 -20.03 -16.80 -30.00
C ILE A 116 -19.57 -17.92 -30.93
#